data_AF-X1U7G7-F1
#
_entry.id   AF-X1U7G7-F1
#
_cell.length_a   1.000
_cell.length_b   1.000
_cell.length_c   1.000
_cell.angle_alpha   90.00
_cell.angle_beta   90.00
_cell.angle_gamma   90.00
#
_symmetry.space_group_name_H-M   'P 1'
#
loop_
_entity.id
_entity.type
_entity.pdbx_description
1 polymer ?
#
loop_
_entity_poly.entity_id
_entity_poly.type
_entity_poly.pdbx_seq_one_letter_code
_entity_poly.pdbx_strand_id
1 'polypeptide(L)'
;MQVFKNKAHELKRTVRTVCSILEEGSNVILSTPQNNYQPNLPDKPMNENYFATEIKQFLARVVRETIDIQKVSGLVLTGGDISVSIIRALEATGIEVKRQLADLVPVGILRGGPFDGLSVITKTGGFGEEQILINAVEYLRNRTLYEG
;
A
#
# COMPACT_ATOMS: atom_id res chain seq x y z
N MET A 1 -5.36 21.33 14.46
CA MET A 1 -4.08 21.20 13.74
C MET A 1 -4.04 19.81 13.12
N GLN A 2 -3.95 19.70 11.79
CA GLN A 2 -4.29 18.46 11.07
C GLN A 2 -3.32 18.22 9.90
N VAL A 3 -2.91 16.96 9.68
CA VAL A 3 -2.11 16.53 8.52
C VAL A 3 -2.84 16.83 7.21
N PHE A 4 -4.16 16.73 7.24
CA PHE A 4 -5.05 17.00 6.12
C PHE A 4 -5.90 18.23 6.45
N LYS A 5 -6.07 19.16 5.51
CA LYS A 5 -7.03 20.27 5.67
C LYS A 5 -8.47 19.77 5.82
N ASN A 6 -8.82 18.70 5.09
CA ASN A 6 -10.07 17.97 5.20
C ASN A 6 -9.83 16.49 4.88
N LYS A 7 -9.57 15.68 5.91
CA LYS A 7 -9.21 14.25 5.77
C LYS A 7 -10.30 13.43 5.06
N ALA A 8 -11.57 13.70 5.35
CA ALA A 8 -12.68 12.95 4.77
C ALA A 8 -12.89 13.26 3.29
N HIS A 9 -12.75 14.54 2.91
CA HIS A 9 -12.79 14.93 1.50
C HIS A 9 -11.61 14.33 0.73
N GLU A 10 -10.40 14.42 1.28
CA GLU A 10 -9.20 13.91 0.65
C GLU A 10 -9.24 12.39 0.47
N LEU A 11 -9.74 11.66 1.47
CA LEU A 11 -9.95 10.22 1.37
C LEU A 11 -10.90 9.87 0.21
N LYS A 12 -12.08 10.50 0.17
CA LYS A 12 -13.06 10.27 -0.91
C LYS A 12 -12.51 10.61 -2.28
N ARG A 13 -11.76 11.72 -2.39
CA ARG A 13 -11.11 12.14 -3.63
C ARG A 13 -10.11 11.09 -4.11
N THR A 14 -9.20 10.68 -3.22
CA THR A 14 -8.15 9.71 -3.56
C THR A 14 -8.74 8.35 -3.91
N VAL A 15 -9.69 7.81 -3.13
CA VAL A 15 -10.36 6.53 -3.44
C VAL A 15 -11.02 6.58 -4.81
N ARG A 16 -11.75 7.65 -5.14
CA ARG A 16 -12.36 7.82 -6.48
C ARG A 16 -11.33 7.82 -7.60
N THR A 17 -10.23 8.58 -7.44
CA THR A 17 -9.16 8.63 -8.44
C THR A 17 -8.52 7.27 -8.63
N VAL A 18 -8.20 6.57 -7.54
CA VAL A 18 -7.60 5.23 -7.62
C VAL A 18 -8.56 4.24 -8.30
N CYS A 19 -9.84 4.26 -7.94
CA CYS A 19 -10.84 3.39 -8.57
C CYS A 19 -10.95 3.65 -10.08
N SER A 20 -11.03 4.92 -10.50
CA SER A 20 -11.11 5.29 -11.93
C SER A 20 -9.92 4.77 -12.73
N ILE A 21 -8.70 4.88 -12.19
CA ILE A 21 -7.49 4.39 -12.88
C ILE A 21 -7.48 2.86 -12.97
N LEU A 22 -7.92 2.18 -11.92
CA LEU A 22 -8.04 0.71 -11.92
C LEU A 22 -9.11 0.23 -12.92
N GLU A 23 -10.24 0.95 -13.04
CA GLU A 23 -11.32 0.65 -13.99
C GLU A 23 -10.84 0.77 -15.45
N GLU A 24 -9.89 1.67 -15.73
CA GLU A 24 -9.23 1.79 -17.04
C GLU A 24 -8.21 0.66 -17.32
N GLY A 25 -8.02 -0.28 -16.39
CA GLY A 25 -7.09 -1.40 -16.53
C GLY A 25 -5.63 -1.05 -16.22
N SER A 26 -5.38 0.12 -15.63
CA SER A 26 -4.03 0.58 -15.28
C SER A 26 -3.62 0.18 -13.86
N ASN A 27 -2.32 0.02 -13.63
CA ASN A 27 -1.77 -0.16 -12.30
C ASN A 27 -1.64 1.20 -11.58
N VAL A 28 -1.86 1.23 -10.27
CA VAL A 28 -1.78 2.45 -9.47
C VAL A 28 -0.62 2.41 -8.49
N ILE A 29 0.18 3.49 -8.47
CA ILE A 29 1.14 3.76 -7.40
C ILE A 29 0.51 4.78 -6.46
N LEU A 30 0.28 4.37 -5.21
CA LEU A 30 -0.13 5.27 -4.13
C LEU A 30 1.10 5.57 -3.26
N SER A 31 1.59 6.81 -3.32
CA SER A 31 2.77 7.25 -2.58
C SER A 31 2.59 8.65 -1.99
N THR A 32 3.41 8.97 -1.00
CA THR A 32 3.57 10.35 -0.52
C THR A 32 4.52 11.13 -1.44
N PRO A 33 4.39 12.47 -1.54
CA PRO A 33 5.27 13.28 -2.39
C PRO A 33 6.75 13.07 -2.04
N GLN A 34 7.63 12.91 -3.05
CA GLN A 34 9.06 12.69 -2.84
C GLN A 34 9.92 13.98 -2.78
N ASN A 35 9.40 15.15 -3.14
CA ASN A 35 10.19 16.41 -3.14
C ASN A 35 9.47 17.56 -2.43
N ASN A 36 10.23 18.35 -1.66
CA ASN A 36 9.87 19.64 -1.06
C ASN A 36 8.60 19.71 -0.21
N TYR A 37 8.04 18.58 0.22
CA TYR A 37 6.99 18.59 1.23
C TYR A 37 7.61 18.87 2.60
N GLN A 38 7.69 20.15 2.95
CA GLN A 38 7.84 20.53 4.34
C GLN A 38 6.44 20.53 4.94
N PRO A 39 6.11 19.59 5.85
CA PRO A 39 4.89 19.74 6.62
C PRO A 39 4.93 21.12 7.27
N ASN A 40 3.83 21.86 7.19
CA ASN A 40 3.71 23.11 7.92
C ASN A 40 3.58 22.76 9.40
N LEU A 41 4.73 22.50 10.02
CA LEU A 41 4.82 22.07 11.39
C LEU A 41 4.60 23.30 12.29
N PRO A 42 3.81 23.14 13.36
CA PRO A 42 3.62 24.19 14.33
C PRO A 42 4.91 24.36 15.15
N ASP A 43 5.14 25.55 15.71
CA ASP A 43 6.32 25.85 16.55
C ASP A 43 6.46 24.96 17.81
N LYS A 44 5.39 24.23 18.16
CA LYS A 44 5.44 23.19 19.18
C LYS A 44 5.87 21.86 18.54
N PRO A 45 6.84 21.13 19.12
CA PRO A 45 7.31 19.86 18.57
C PRO A 45 6.12 18.89 18.50
N MET A 46 5.59 18.71 17.30
CA MET A 46 4.71 17.59 17.03
C MET A 46 5.58 16.35 17.18
N ASN A 47 5.13 15.37 17.94
CA ASN A 47 5.82 14.10 18.00
C ASN A 47 5.85 13.57 16.54
N GLU A 48 7.04 13.41 15.94
CA GLU A 48 7.21 12.94 14.56
C GLU A 48 6.39 11.67 14.29
N ASN A 49 6.21 10.87 15.34
CA ASN A 49 5.35 9.69 15.35
C ASN A 49 3.88 9.96 14.97
N TYR A 50 3.31 11.12 15.31
CA TYR A 50 1.93 11.48 14.99
C TYR A 50 1.74 11.69 13.48
N PHE A 51 2.62 12.45 12.84
CA PHE A 51 2.53 12.72 11.40
C PHE A 51 2.65 11.43 10.59
N ALA A 52 3.67 10.62 10.90
CA ALA A 52 3.87 9.33 10.26
C ALA A 52 2.68 8.39 10.49
N THR A 53 2.10 8.38 11.70
CA THR A 53 0.92 7.56 12.01
C THR A 53 -0.30 7.98 11.19
N GLU A 54 -0.57 9.29 11.10
CA GLU A 54 -1.71 9.82 10.35
C GLU A 54 -1.62 9.49 8.85
N ILE A 55 -0.43 9.58 8.24
CA ILE A 55 -0.20 9.20 6.84
C ILE A 55 -0.42 7.70 6.66
N LYS A 56 0.20 6.86 7.50
CA LYS A 56 0.08 5.40 7.41
C LYS A 56 -1.37 4.94 7.50
N GLN A 57 -2.12 5.50 8.44
CA GLN A 57 -3.56 5.20 8.59
C GLN A 57 -4.37 5.69 7.39
N PHE A 58 -4.04 6.87 6.85
CA PHE A 58 -4.72 7.39 5.67
C PHE A 58 -4.51 6.49 4.44
N LEU A 59 -3.25 6.11 4.15
CA LEU A 59 -2.93 5.18 3.07
C LEU A 59 -3.61 3.84 3.25
N ALA A 60 -3.59 3.29 4.47
CA ALA A 60 -4.27 2.04 4.80
C ALA A 60 -5.77 2.10 4.53
N ARG A 61 -6.41 3.23 4.85
CA ARG A 61 -7.83 3.44 4.60
C ARG A 61 -8.15 3.61 3.11
N VAL A 62 -7.31 4.32 2.36
CA VAL A 62 -7.44 4.42 0.89
C VAL A 62 -7.37 3.03 0.27
N VAL A 63 -6.39 2.20 0.66
CA VAL A 63 -6.26 0.82 0.16
C VAL A 63 -7.51 0.02 0.49
N ARG A 64 -7.94 0.01 1.76
CA ARG A 64 -9.14 -0.73 2.19
C ARG A 64 -10.38 -0.35 1.37
N GLU A 65 -10.72 0.94 1.36
CA GLU A 65 -11.91 1.43 0.66
C GLU A 65 -11.82 1.21 -0.86
N THR A 66 -10.62 1.23 -1.43
CA THR A 66 -10.42 0.94 -2.86
C THR A 66 -10.69 -0.52 -3.19
N ILE A 67 -10.11 -1.46 -2.43
CA ILE A 67 -10.23 -2.89 -2.74
C ILE A 67 -11.58 -3.49 -2.33
N ASP A 68 -12.34 -2.81 -1.47
CA ASP A 68 -13.76 -3.08 -1.24
C ASP A 68 -14.62 -2.79 -2.49
N ILE A 69 -14.18 -1.85 -3.35
CA ILE A 69 -14.91 -1.44 -4.56
C ILE A 69 -14.37 -2.15 -5.81
N GLN A 70 -13.04 -2.26 -5.93
CA GLN A 70 -12.34 -2.76 -7.11
C GLN A 70 -11.61 -4.06 -6.82
N LYS A 71 -11.72 -5.04 -7.71
CA LYS A 71 -10.89 -6.25 -7.63
C LYS A 71 -9.50 -5.95 -8.16
N VAL A 72 -8.48 -6.26 -7.35
CA VAL A 72 -7.08 -6.14 -7.73
C VAL A 72 -6.40 -7.51 -7.70
N SER A 73 -5.41 -7.73 -8.58
CA SER A 73 -4.66 -8.99 -8.61
C SER A 73 -3.73 -9.16 -7.41
N GLY A 74 -3.39 -8.08 -6.72
CA GLY A 74 -2.58 -8.09 -5.50
C GLY A 74 -2.10 -6.70 -5.11
N LEU A 75 -1.30 -6.64 -4.06
CA LEU A 75 -0.70 -5.42 -3.54
C LEU A 75 0.83 -5.53 -3.53
N VAL A 76 1.52 -4.47 -3.94
CA VAL A 76 2.96 -4.29 -3.70
C VAL A 76 3.13 -3.24 -2.62
N LEU A 77 3.66 -3.62 -1.46
CA LEU A 77 3.81 -2.78 -0.28
C LEU A 77 5.29 -2.49 -0.03
N THR A 78 5.65 -1.21 0.12
CA THR A 78 7.03 -0.79 0.39
C THR A 78 7.12 -0.08 1.73
N GLY A 79 8.01 -0.56 2.60
CA GLY A 79 8.15 -0.09 3.99
C GLY A 79 7.35 -0.93 5.00
N GLY A 80 8.00 -1.32 6.09
CA GLY A 80 7.44 -2.23 7.09
C GLY A 80 6.21 -1.67 7.80
N ASP A 81 6.32 -0.45 8.33
CA ASP A 81 5.24 0.18 9.08
C ASP A 81 3.96 0.41 8.25
N ILE A 82 4.12 0.83 6.99
CA ILE A 82 3.00 1.03 6.06
C ILE A 82 2.34 -0.34 5.79
N SER A 83 3.16 -1.37 5.54
CA SER A 83 2.67 -2.72 5.28
C SER A 83 1.83 -3.25 6.44
N VAL A 84 2.33 -3.12 7.68
CA VAL A 84 1.60 -3.52 8.89
C VAL A 84 0.29 -2.74 9.05
N SER A 85 0.31 -1.42 8.81
CA SER A 85 -0.90 -0.59 8.89
C SER A 85 -1.96 -1.01 7.88
N ILE A 86 -1.55 -1.36 6.65
CA ILE A 86 -2.46 -1.84 5.60
C ILE A 86 -3.03 -3.20 5.98
N ILE A 87 -2.19 -4.18 6.33
CA ILE A 87 -2.65 -5.54 6.71
C ILE A 87 -3.70 -5.48 7.83
N ARG A 88 -3.48 -4.64 8.85
CA ARG A 88 -4.45 -4.42 9.93
C ARG A 88 -5.76 -3.80 9.44
N ALA A 89 -5.69 -2.80 8.57
CA ALA A 89 -6.88 -2.17 7.99
C ALA A 89 -7.67 -3.13 7.07
N LEU A 90 -7.00 -4.14 6.51
CA LEU A 90 -7.63 -5.22 5.76
C LEU A 90 -8.19 -6.34 6.66
N GLU A 91 -8.10 -6.18 7.99
CA GLU A 91 -8.57 -7.17 8.98
C GLU A 91 -7.90 -8.55 8.82
N ALA A 92 -6.73 -8.58 8.19
CA ALA A 92 -5.96 -9.79 8.01
C ALA A 92 -5.14 -10.12 9.26
N THR A 93 -4.95 -11.42 9.50
CA THR A 93 -4.11 -11.94 10.59
C THR A 93 -2.62 -11.88 10.21
N GLY A 94 -2.31 -11.91 8.92
CA GLY A 94 -0.93 -11.78 8.43
C GLY A 94 -0.77 -12.14 6.96
N ILE A 95 0.48 -12.42 6.59
CA ILE A 95 0.88 -12.86 5.26
C ILE A 95 1.50 -14.25 5.39
N GLU A 96 0.94 -15.22 4.68
CA GLU A 96 1.58 -16.52 4.46
C GLU A 96 2.64 -16.35 3.38
N VAL A 97 3.92 -16.35 3.77
CA VAL A 97 5.04 -16.23 2.84
C VAL A 97 5.13 -17.51 2.00
N LYS A 98 5.12 -17.35 0.68
CA LYS A 98 5.17 -18.47 -0.27
C LYS A 98 6.55 -18.63 -0.89
N ARG A 99 7.16 -17.52 -1.28
CA ARG A 99 8.46 -17.48 -1.93
C ARG A 99 9.05 -16.08 -1.83
N GLN A 100 10.16 -15.88 -2.51
CA GLN A 100 10.83 -14.60 -2.60
C GLN A 100 11.03 -14.24 -4.07
N LEU A 101 10.69 -13.00 -4.42
CA LEU A 101 10.87 -12.47 -5.79
C LEU A 101 12.33 -12.05 -6.02
N ALA A 102 12.94 -11.44 -4.99
CA ALA A 102 14.33 -11.03 -4.93
C ALA A 102 14.75 -10.83 -3.46
N ASP A 103 16.03 -10.58 -3.19
CA ASP A 103 16.54 -10.28 -1.86
C ASP A 103 15.72 -9.21 -1.12
N LEU A 104 15.15 -9.59 0.04
CA LEU A 104 14.29 -8.75 0.87
C LEU A 104 12.95 -8.36 0.21
N VAL A 105 12.46 -9.16 -0.74
CA VAL A 105 11.18 -8.97 -1.45
C VAL A 105 10.34 -10.25 -1.43
N PRO A 106 9.73 -10.62 -0.29
CA PRO A 106 8.88 -11.80 -0.19
C PRO A 106 7.55 -11.61 -0.95
N VAL A 107 7.10 -12.72 -1.52
CA VAL A 107 5.78 -12.91 -2.12
C VAL A 107 4.98 -13.79 -1.17
N GLY A 108 3.76 -13.37 -0.84
CA GLY A 108 2.88 -14.13 0.02
C GLY A 108 1.41 -13.92 -0.30
N ILE A 109 0.59 -14.55 0.52
CA ILE A 109 -0.87 -14.51 0.45
C ILE A 109 -1.40 -13.94 1.75
N LEU A 110 -2.28 -12.94 1.65
CA LEU A 110 -2.99 -12.37 2.78
C LEU A 110 -3.90 -13.44 3.40
N ARG A 111 -3.86 -13.58 4.73
CA ARG A 111 -4.69 -14.52 5.47
C ARG A 111 -5.59 -13.83 6.48
N GLY A 112 -6.82 -14.32 6.60
CA GLY A 112 -7.88 -13.74 7.42
C GLY A 112 -8.53 -12.49 6.80
N GLY A 113 -9.63 -12.06 7.43
CA GLY A 113 -10.39 -10.91 6.98
C GLY A 113 -11.15 -11.15 5.66
N PRO A 114 -11.80 -10.11 5.12
CA PRO A 114 -12.60 -10.21 3.90
C PRO A 114 -11.79 -10.40 2.61
N PHE A 115 -10.46 -10.25 2.66
CA PHE A 115 -9.56 -10.34 1.50
C PHE A 115 -8.58 -11.52 1.59
N ASP A 116 -8.93 -12.59 2.32
CA ASP A 116 -8.14 -13.83 2.36
C ASP A 116 -7.87 -14.33 0.93
N GLY A 117 -6.63 -14.71 0.64
CA GLY A 117 -6.22 -15.17 -0.68
C GLY A 117 -5.64 -14.07 -1.59
N LEU A 118 -5.69 -12.80 -1.18
CA LEU A 118 -5.08 -11.71 -1.93
C LEU A 118 -3.54 -11.83 -1.92
N SER A 119 -2.89 -11.76 -3.08
CA SER A 119 -1.43 -11.78 -3.15
C SER A 119 -0.86 -10.46 -2.68
N VAL A 120 0.19 -10.56 -1.87
CA VAL A 120 0.91 -9.41 -1.35
C VAL A 120 2.40 -9.63 -1.58
N ILE A 121 3.05 -8.64 -2.16
CA ILE A 121 4.50 -8.54 -2.22
C ILE A 121 4.90 -7.43 -1.28
N THR A 122 5.81 -7.70 -0.34
CA THR A 122 6.36 -6.65 0.53
C THR A 122 7.82 -6.40 0.19
N LYS A 123 8.28 -5.16 0.31
CA LYS A 123 9.67 -4.77 0.10
C LYS A 123 10.16 -3.92 1.26
N THR A 124 11.36 -4.17 1.75
CA THR A 124 12.02 -3.27 2.70
C THR A 124 12.33 -1.91 2.03
N GLY A 125 12.08 -0.80 2.73
CA GLY A 125 12.33 0.54 2.19
C GLY A 125 13.81 0.74 1.86
N GLY A 126 14.13 1.29 0.69
CA GLY A 126 15.51 1.56 0.27
C GLY A 126 16.29 0.37 -0.34
N PHE A 127 15.71 -0.84 -0.40
CA PHE A 127 16.38 -2.04 -0.95
C PHE A 127 15.79 -2.50 -2.29
N GLY A 128 16.56 -3.27 -3.05
CA GLY A 128 16.18 -3.86 -4.33
C GLY A 128 16.71 -3.10 -5.55
N GLU A 129 16.85 -3.80 -6.66
CA GLU A 129 17.30 -3.24 -7.94
C GLU A 129 16.26 -2.30 -8.55
N GLU A 130 16.68 -1.48 -9.51
CA GLU A 130 15.85 -0.43 -10.14
C GLU A 130 14.51 -0.96 -10.69
N GLN A 131 14.49 -2.20 -11.18
CA GLN A 131 13.31 -2.81 -11.81
C GLN A 131 12.41 -3.58 -10.84
N ILE A 132 12.72 -3.63 -9.54
CA ILE A 132 12.06 -4.56 -8.62
C ILE A 132 10.55 -4.33 -8.48
N LEU A 133 10.09 -3.07 -8.55
CA LEU A 133 8.66 -2.76 -8.49
C LEU A 133 7.93 -3.17 -9.78
N ILE A 134 8.60 -3.04 -10.93
CA ILE A 134 8.07 -3.49 -12.22
C ILE A 134 7.90 -5.01 -12.19
N ASN A 135 8.95 -5.72 -11.78
CA ASN A 135 8.94 -7.19 -11.67
C ASN A 135 7.85 -7.68 -10.70
N ALA A 136 7.65 -6.98 -9.58
CA ALA A 136 6.60 -7.30 -8.63
C ALA A 136 5.19 -7.13 -9.22
N VAL A 137 4.95 -6.04 -9.95
CA VAL A 137 3.66 -5.81 -10.63
C VAL A 137 3.41 -6.86 -11.71
N GLU A 138 4.41 -7.17 -12.55
CA GLU A 138 4.29 -8.20 -13.59
C GLU A 138 4.05 -9.58 -12.99
N TYR A 139 4.70 -9.92 -11.87
CA TYR A 139 4.43 -11.15 -11.14
C TYR A 139 2.96 -11.26 -10.70
N LEU A 140 2.40 -10.18 -10.15
CA LEU A 140 0.99 -10.16 -9.70
C LEU A 140 0.00 -10.22 -10.86
N ARG A 141 0.34 -9.66 -12.02
CA ARG A 141 -0.51 -9.72 -13.22
C ARG A 141 -0.58 -11.12 -13.82
N ASN A 142 0.54 -11.84 -13.81
CA ASN A 142 0.72 -13.07 -14.57
C ASN A 142 0.64 -14.35 -13.70
N ARG A 143 -0.21 -14.37 -12.66
CA ARG A 143 -0.30 -15.47 -11.66
C ARG A 143 -0.30 -16.89 -12.25
N THR A 144 -0.85 -17.09 -13.45
CA THR A 144 -0.91 -18.38 -14.15
C THR A 144 0.46 -18.95 -14.55
N LEU A 145 1.52 -18.15 -14.61
CA LEU A 145 2.86 -18.61 -15.00
C LEU A 145 3.67 -19.20 -13.84
N TYR A 146 3.19 -19.09 -12.59
CA TYR A 146 3.98 -19.40 -11.40
C TYR A 146 3.30 -20.37 -10.41
N GLU A 147 2.09 -20.81 -10.74
CA GLU A 147 1.47 -22.03 -10.17
C GLU A 147 1.99 -23.23 -10.96
N GLY A 148 3.19 -23.68 -10.59
CA GLY A 148 3.82 -24.92 -11.02
C GLY A 148 4.36 -25.64 -9.80
#